data_AF-A0A4R5KQT0-F1
#
_entry.id   AF-A0A4R5KQT0-F1
#
_cell.length_a   1.000
_cell.length_b   1.000
_cell.length_c   1.000
_cell.angle_alpha   90.00
_cell.angle_beta   90.00
_cell.angle_gamma   90.00
#
_symmetry.space_group_name_H-M   'P 1'
#
loop_
_entity.id
_entity.type
_entity.pdbx_description
1 polymer ?
#
loop_
_entity_poly.entity_id
_entity_poly.type
_entity_poly.pdbx_seq_one_letter_code
_entity_poly.pdbx_strand_id
1 'polypeptide(L)' 'MKAVFQTILGLIIDDWWLAAGILLSIVLTGGLLDMNVSPSAGAWVLTVLTLLTLILSLTMEYRRKTR' A
#
# COMPACT_ATOMS: atom_id res chain seq x y z
N MET A 1 14.55 11.67 -10.63
CA MET A 1 13.87 11.31 -9.37
C MET A 1 12.52 12.01 -9.20
N LYS A 2 12.42 13.34 -9.37
CA LYS A 2 11.16 14.10 -9.16
C LYS A 2 9.97 13.59 -10.01
N ALA A 3 10.21 13.25 -11.27
CA ALA A 3 9.17 12.74 -12.18
C ALA A 3 8.62 11.38 -11.75
N VAL A 4 9.49 10.44 -11.35
CA VAL A 4 9.08 9.09 -10.90
C VAL A 4 8.20 9.17 -9.64
N PHE A 5 8.56 10.05 -8.70
CA PHE A 5 7.77 10.28 -7.50
C PHE A 5 6.38 10.82 -7.82
N GLN A 6 6.26 11.75 -8.77
CA GLN A 6 4.97 12.26 -9.23
C GLN A 6 4.13 11.20 -9.94
N THR A 7 4.75 10.32 -10.72
CA THR A 7 4.07 9.19 -11.35
C THR A 7 3.53 8.20 -10.31
N ILE A 8 4.33 7.87 -9.29
CA ILE A 8 3.90 6.99 -8.20
C ILE A 8 2.74 7.64 -7.42
N LEU A 9 2.83 8.94 -7.12
CA LEU A 9 1.73 9.67 -6.48
C LEU A 9 0.47 9.73 -7.35
N GLY A 10 0.62 9.94 -8.65
CA GLY A 10 -0.50 9.90 -9.61
C GLY A 10 -1.21 8.54 -9.62
N LEU A 11 -0.43 7.46 -9.69
CA LEU A 11 -0.96 6.08 -9.63
C LEU A 11 -1.73 5.79 -8.33
N ILE A 12 -1.27 6.32 -7.19
CA ILE A 12 -1.98 6.18 -5.92
C ILE A 12 -3.32 6.92 -5.94
N ILE A 13 -3.38 8.10 -6.56
CA ILE A 13 -4.60 8.93 -6.60
C ILE A 13 -5.62 8.36 -7.61
N ASP A 14 -5.14 7.85 -8.74
CA ASP A 14 -5.98 7.27 -9.79
C ASP A 14 -6.59 5.92 -9.38
N ASP A 15 -5.94 5.18 -8.46
CA ASP A 15 -6.45 3.91 -7.94
C ASP A 15 -6.88 3.98 -6.46
N TRP A 16 -8.20 4.07 -6.28
CA TRP A 16 -8.86 4.03 -4.97
C TRP A 16 -8.48 2.82 -4.11
N TRP A 17 -8.26 1.64 -4.71
CA TRP A 17 -7.87 0.44 -3.96
C TRP A 17 -6.45 0.54 -3.42
N LEU A 18 -5.56 1.14 -4.20
CA LEU A 18 -4.18 1.34 -3.83
C LEU A 18 -4.06 2.38 -2.70
N ALA A 19 -4.80 3.50 -2.80
CA ALA A 19 -4.90 4.48 -1.72
C ALA A 19 -5.45 3.87 -0.41
N ALA A 20 -6.55 3.11 -0.49
CA ALA A 20 -7.17 2.48 0.67
C ALA A 20 -6.22 1.46 1.36
N GLY A 21 -5.52 0.63 0.59
CA GLY A 21 -4.59 -0.34 1.16
C GLY A 21 -3.33 0.29 1.75
N ILE A 22 -2.82 1.39 1.19
CA ILE A 22 -1.72 2.15 1.79
C ILE A 22 -2.16 2.75 3.13
N LEU A 23 -3.33 3.37 3.19
CA LEU A 23 -3.87 3.92 4.44
C LEU A 23 -4.04 2.83 5.51
N LEU A 24 -4.60 1.68 5.15
CA LEU A 24 -4.73 0.54 6.05
C LEU A 24 -3.37 0.05 6.55
N SER A 25 -2.37 -0.01 5.65
CA SER A 25 -1.01 -0.41 6.00
C SER A 25 -0.39 0.51 7.04
N ILE A 26 -0.57 1.84 6.89
CA ILE A 26 -0.09 2.83 7.85
C ILE A 26 -0.76 2.65 9.22
N VAL A 27 -2.08 2.47 9.25
CA VAL A 27 -2.83 2.29 10.50
C VAL A 27 -2.39 1.02 11.23
N LEU A 28 -2.26 -0.11 10.52
CA LEU A 28 -1.84 -1.37 11.12
C LEU A 28 -0.40 -1.31 11.62
N THR A 29 0.53 -0.74 10.84
CA THR A 29 1.92 -0.57 11.27
C THR A 29 2.03 0.39 12.46
N GLY A 30 1.22 1.46 12.51
CA GLY A 30 1.14 2.36 13.66
C GLY A 30 0.71 1.63 14.94
N GLY A 31 -0.36 0.83 14.86
CA GLY A 31 -0.81 0.01 15.99
C GLY A 31 0.22 -1.00 16.48
N LEU A 32 1.03 -1.57 15.57
CA LEU A 32 2.13 -2.46 15.97
C LEU A 32 3.22 -1.74 16.77
N LEU A 33 3.52 -0.49 16.42
CA LEU A 33 4.46 0.32 17.19
C LEU A 33 3.93 0.61 18.60
N ASP A 34 2.62 0.88 18.74
CA ASP A 34 1.98 1.07 20.05
C ASP A 34 2.03 -0.21 20.91
N MET A 35 2.02 -1.38 20.28
CA MET A 35 2.16 -2.69 20.95
C MET A 35 3.61 -3.05 21.30
N ASN A 36 4.57 -2.12 21.16
CA ASN A 36 6.01 -2.36 21.35
C ASN A 36 6.59 -3.48 20.46
N VAL A 37 6.01 -3.70 19.29
CA VAL A 37 6.60 -4.61 18.30
C VAL A 37 7.93 -4.04 17.83
N SER A 38 8.94 -4.90 17.65
CA SER A 38 10.26 -4.44 17.25
C SER A 38 10.18 -3.68 15.92
N PRO A 39 10.94 -2.57 15.74
CA PRO A 39 10.90 -1.77 14.52
C PRO A 39 11.18 -2.59 13.25
N SER A 40 12.04 -3.61 13.35
CA SER A 40 12.33 -4.53 12.25
C SER A 40 11.11 -5.37 11.86
N ALA A 41 10.36 -5.89 12.83
CA ALA A 41 9.12 -6.62 12.56
C ALA A 41 8.04 -5.70 11.98
N GLY A 42 7.91 -4.47 12.50
CA GLY A 42 7.00 -3.46 11.94
C GLY A 42 7.31 -3.11 10.48
N ALA A 43 8.59 -2.99 10.12
CA ALA A 43 9.02 -2.73 8.75
C ALA A 43 8.70 -3.90 7.80
N TRP A 44 8.88 -5.15 8.25
CA TRP A 44 8.49 -6.33 7.49
C TRP A 44 6.98 -6.39 7.26
N VAL A 45 6.18 -6.08 8.28
CA VAL A 45 4.72 -6.04 8.15
C VAL A 45 4.30 -4.96 7.16
N LEU A 46 4.87 -3.74 7.25
CA LEU A 46 4.57 -2.67 6.30
C LEU A 46 4.89 -3.08 4.86
N THR A 47 6.02 -3.75 4.66
CA THR A 47 6.45 -4.24 3.34
C THR A 47 5.45 -5.26 2.78
N VAL A 48 5.05 -6.24 3.59
CA VAL A 48 4.08 -7.27 3.19
C VAL A 48 2.72 -6.65 2.87
N LEU A 49 2.22 -5.74 3.71
CA LEU A 49 0.94 -5.08 3.51
C LEU A 49 0.93 -4.20 2.24
N THR A 50 2.05 -3.52 1.97
CA THR A 50 2.20 -2.71 0.76
C THR A 50 2.19 -3.58 -0.50
N LEU A 51 2.90 -4.72 -0.49
CA LEU A 51 2.88 -5.66 -1.61
C LEU A 51 1.50 -6.26 -1.84
N LEU A 52 0.80 -6.68 -0.79
CA LEU A 52 -0.57 -7.20 -0.88
C LEU A 52 -1.52 -6.16 -1.46
N THR A 53 -1.40 -4.90 -1.02
CA THR A 53 -2.18 -3.78 -1.54
C THR A 53 -1.96 -3.61 -3.05
N LEU A 54 -0.70 -3.64 -3.49
CA LEU A 54 -0.36 -3.54 -4.91
C LEU A 54 -0.97 -4.69 -5.73
N ILE A 55 -0.86 -5.93 -5.24
CA ILE A 55 -1.45 -7.11 -5.91
C ILE A 55 -2.97 -6.96 -6.01
N LEU A 56 -3.64 -6.51 -4.95
CA LEU A 56 -5.09 -6.29 -4.91
C LEU A 56 -5.53 -5.23 -5.91
N SER A 57 -4.82 -4.10 -5.94
CA SER A 57 -5.02 -3.01 -6.90
C SER A 57 -4.92 -3.53 -8.34
N LEU A 58 -3.81 -4.19 -8.69
CA LEU A 58 -3.60 -4.77 -10.02
C LEU A 58 -4.67 -5.79 -10.40
N THR A 59 -5.11 -6.62 -9.45
CA THR A 59 -6.17 -7.62 -9.67
C THR A 59 -7.52 -6.96 -9.94
N MET A 60 -7.84 -5.88 -9.21
CA MET A 60 -9.07 -5.13 -9.42
C MET A 60 -9.06 -4.39 -10.76
N GLU A 61 -7.94 -3.78 -11.12
CA GLU A 61 -7.81 -3.12 -12.42
C GLU A 61 -7.90 -4.12 -13.58
N TYR A 62 -7.26 -5.28 -13.47
CA TYR A 62 -7.40 -6.37 -14.43
C TYR A 62 -8.87 -6.81 -14.60
N ARG A 63 -9.60 -6.97 -13.49
CA ARG A 63 -11.04 -7.28 -13.52
C ARG A 63 -11.89 -6.20 -14.17
N ARG A 64 -11.53 -4.91 -14.03
CA ARG A 64 -12.27 -3.82 -14.69
C ARG A 64 -12.07 -3.85 -16.21
N LYS A 65 -10.87 -4.20 -16.70
CA LYS A 65 -10.56 -4.23 -18.14
C LYS A 65 -11.09 -5.47 -18.87
N THR A 66 -11.44 -6.53 -18.14
CA THR A 66 -11.94 -7.80 -18.69
C THR A 66 -13.47 -7.90 -18.70
N ARG A 67 -14.18 -6.88 -18.20
CA ARG A 67 -15.64 -6.71 -18.32
C ARG A 67 -15.94 -5.65 -19.37
#